data_AF-A0A1Q3MMK8-F1
#
_entry.id   AF-A0A1Q3MMK8-F1
#
_cell.length_a   1.000
_cell.length_b   1.000
_cell.length_c   1.000
_cell.angle_alpha   90.00
_cell.angle_beta   90.00
_cell.angle_gamma   90.00
#
_symmetry.space_group_name_H-M   'P 1'
#
loop_
_entity.id
_entity.type
_entity.pdbx_description
1 polymer ?
#
loop_
_entity_poly.entity_id
_entity_poly.type
_entity_poly.pdbx_seq_one_letter_code
_entity_poly.pdbx_strand_id
1 'polypeptide(L)' 'MRPLTKGIFRWIHLVFGIPILGYVYSPFDQIPNYAPAVRFVFLPLLLASGLWMWKGHVVRRVMWRR' A
#
# COMPACT_ATOMS: atom_id res chain seq x y z
N MET A 1 4.34 22.89 12.78
CA MET A 1 5.19 21.75 12.32
C MET A 1 4.31 20.75 11.58
N ARG A 2 4.52 20.57 10.27
CA ARG A 2 3.78 19.57 9.47
C ARG A 2 4.16 18.18 10.00
N PRO A 3 3.21 17.30 10.35
CA PRO A 3 3.55 15.97 10.82
C PRO A 3 4.14 15.19 9.65
N LEU A 4 5.48 15.11 9.61
CA LEU A 4 6.29 14.40 8.61
C LEU A 4 5.85 12.93 8.42
N THR A 5 5.18 12.36 9.41
CA THR A 5 4.68 10.98 9.44
C THR A 5 3.55 10.69 8.45
N LYS A 6 2.72 11.68 8.05
CA LYS A 6 1.64 11.44 7.06
C LYS A 6 2.14 11.38 5.62
N GLY A 7 3.31 11.96 5.33
CA GLY A 7 3.90 11.94 3.99
C GLY A 7 4.48 10.57 3.62
N ILE A 8 5.08 9.89 4.59
CA ILE A 8 5.78 8.61 4.38
C ILE A 8 4.81 7.53 3.88
N PHE A 9 3.66 7.36 4.53
CA PHE A 9 2.66 6.38 4.07
C PHE A 9 2.11 6.68 2.68
N ARG A 10 1.94 7.97 2.30
CA ARG A 10 1.56 8.36 0.94
C ARG A 10 2.61 7.96 -0.08
N TRP A 11 3.88 8.22 0.20
CA TRP A 11 4.97 7.86 -0.68
C TRP A 11 5.13 6.34 -0.81
N ILE A 12 5.02 5.59 0.28
CA ILE A 12 4.99 4.12 0.24
C ILE A 12 3.83 3.65 -0.63
N HIS A 13 2.62 4.16 -0.43
CA HIS A 13 1.45 3.77 -1.20
C HIS A 13 1.61 4.06 -2.71
N LEU A 14 2.16 5.23 -3.06
CA LEU A 14 2.40 5.62 -4.45
C LEU A 14 3.50 4.78 -5.11
N VAL A 15 4.64 4.58 -4.43
CA VAL A 15 5.78 3.82 -4.98
C VAL A 15 5.42 2.35 -5.15
N PHE A 16 4.75 1.73 -4.17
CA PHE A 16 4.32 0.33 -4.25
C PHE A 16 3.15 0.12 -5.23
N GLY A 17 2.47 1.19 -5.66
CA GLY A 17 1.45 1.13 -6.72
C GLY A 17 2.04 0.95 -8.11
N ILE A 18 3.25 1.45 -8.35
CA ILE A 18 3.90 1.39 -9.67
C ILE A 18 4.12 -0.06 -10.14
N PRO A 19 4.66 -0.99 -9.32
CA PRO A 19 4.77 -2.40 -9.70
C PRO A 19 3.42 -3.08 -10.00
N ILE A 20 2.35 -2.68 -9.31
CA ILE A 20 1.01 -3.24 -9.55
C ILE A 20 0.48 -2.78 -10.92
N LEU A 21 0.72 -1.52 -11.30
CA LEU A 21 0.41 -1.04 -12.65
C LEU A 21 1.22 -1.80 -13.72
N GLY A 22 2.51 -2.04 -13.46
CA GLY A 22 3.34 -2.86 -14.33
C GLY A 22 2.81 -4.29 -14.48
N TYR A 23 2.26 -4.88 -13.42
CA TYR A 23 1.58 -6.18 -13.47
C TYR A 23 0.26 -6.15 -14.26
N VAL A 24 -0.54 -5.08 -14.12
CA VAL A 24 -1.81 -4.93 -14.84
C VAL A 24 -1.60 -4.76 -16.34
N TYR A 25 -0.53 -4.07 -16.75
CA TYR A 25 -0.19 -3.83 -18.15
C TYR A 25 0.89 -4.76 -18.70
N SER A 26 1.27 -5.79 -17.94
CA SER A 26 2.29 -6.76 -18.33
C SER A 26 1.74 -7.74 -19.40
N PRO A 27 2.58 -8.18 -20.35
CA PRO A 27 2.27 -9.28 -21.25
C PRO A 27 1.84 -10.56 -20.49
N PHE A 28 0.84 -11.28 -21.02
CA PHE A 28 0.23 -12.42 -20.33
C PHE A 28 1.22 -13.55 -19.96
N ASP A 29 2.25 -13.74 -20.77
CA ASP A 29 3.35 -14.68 -20.60
C ASP A 29 4.24 -14.39 -19.38
N GLN A 30 4.28 -13.15 -18.90
CA GLN A 30 5.07 -12.76 -17.73
C GLN A 30 4.29 -12.76 -16.42
N ILE A 31 2.96 -12.87 -16.48
CA ILE A 31 2.07 -12.89 -15.29
C ILE A 31 2.50 -13.93 -14.24
N PRO A 32 2.87 -15.18 -14.58
CA PRO A 32 3.22 -16.19 -13.56
C PRO A 32 4.40 -15.78 -12.69
N ASN A 33 5.36 -15.03 -13.26
CA ASN A 33 6.57 -14.60 -12.55
C ASN A 33 6.29 -13.45 -11.57
N TYR A 34 5.34 -12.57 -11.91
CA TYR A 34 4.99 -11.41 -11.08
C TYR A 34 3.83 -11.70 -10.12
N ALA A 35 3.01 -12.71 -10.38
CA ALA A 35 1.83 -13.04 -9.59
C ALA A 35 2.12 -13.25 -8.09
N PRO A 36 3.18 -13.96 -7.65
CA PRO A 36 3.45 -14.16 -6.23
C PRO A 36 3.81 -12.85 -5.52
N ALA A 37 4.70 -12.06 -6.13
CA ALA A 37 5.15 -10.80 -5.55
C ALA A 37 3.99 -9.80 -5.43
N VAL A 38 3.15 -9.69 -6.47
CA VAL A 38 2.00 -8.79 -6.45
C VAL A 38 0.98 -9.23 -5.41
N ARG A 39 0.62 -10.52 -5.39
CA ARG A 39 -0.44 -11.03 -4.49
C ARG A 39 -0.05 -11.01 -3.02
N PHE A 40 1.20 -11.34 -2.69
CA PHE A 40 1.62 -11.53 -1.29
C PHE A 40 2.44 -10.37 -0.71
N VAL A 41 3.02 -9.50 -1.54
CA VAL A 41 3.85 -8.38 -1.07
C VAL A 41 3.21 -7.05 -1.44
N PHE A 42 3.07 -6.75 -2.73
CA PHE A 42 2.64 -5.42 -3.17
C PHE A 42 1.19 -5.12 -2.81
N LEU A 43 0.26 -6.04 -3.08
CA LEU A 43 -1.17 -5.82 -2.81
C LEU A 43 -1.44 -5.67 -1.30
N PRO A 44 -0.92 -6.52 -0.40
CA PRO A 44 -1.16 -6.36 1.04
C PRO A 44 -0.53 -5.08 1.61
N LEU A 45 0.68 -4.70 1.18
CA LEU A 45 1.33 -3.46 1.59
C LEU A 45 0.57 -2.22 1.11
N LEU A 46 0.07 -2.26 -0.13
CA LEU A 46 -0.69 -1.16 -0.70
C LEU A 46 -2.04 -1.00 0.01
N LEU A 47 -2.75 -2.11 0.26
CA LEU A 47 -4.00 -2.09 1.02
C LEU A 47 -3.79 -1.63 2.46
N ALA A 48 -2.77 -2.13 3.16
CA ALA A 48 -2.48 -1.75 4.54
C ALA A 48 -2.13 -0.26 4.66
N SER A 49 -1.26 0.24 3.78
CA SER A 49 -0.90 1.68 3.74
C SER A 49 -2.08 2.56 3.37
N GLY A 50 -2.93 2.14 2.42
CA GLY A 50 -4.14 2.84 2.03
C GLY A 50 -5.19 2.89 3.15
N LEU A 51 -5.42 1.76 3.82
CA LEU A 51 -6.33 1.66 4.96
C LEU A 51 -5.84 2.53 6.13
N TRP A 52 -4.53 2.54 6.39
CA TRP A 52 -3.91 3.39 7.40
C TRP A 52 -4.04 4.88 7.07
N MET A 53 -3.91 5.27 5.81
CA MET A 53 -4.13 6.65 5.37
C MET A 53 -5.60 7.07 5.46
N TRP A 54 -6.53 6.18 5.12
CA TRP A 54 -7.96 6.45 5.18
C TRP A 54 -8.48 6.52 6.62
N LYS A 55 -8.25 5.47 7.42
CA LYS A 55 -8.82 5.31 8.76
C LYS A 55 -7.79 5.34 9.90
N GLY A 56 -6.54 5.73 9.66
CA GLY A 56 -5.53 5.86 10.72
C GLY A 56 -5.96 6.78 11.88
N HIS A 57 -6.77 7.80 11.59
CA HIS A 57 -7.36 8.67 12.62
C HIS A 57 -8.39 7.93 13.50
N VAL A 58 -9.08 6.92 12.97
CA VAL A 58 -10.04 6.07 13.70
C VAL A 58 -9.29 4.98 14.47
N VAL A 59 -8.30 4.32 13.86
CA VAL A 59 -7.46 3.31 14.52
C VAL A 59 -6.75 3.89 15.73
N ARG A 60 -6.14 5.08 15.58
CA ARG A 60 -5.50 5.78 16.70
C ARG A 60 -6.50 6.15 17.80
N ARG A 61 -7.74 6.51 17.45
CA ARG A 61 -8.81 6.83 18.41
C ARG A 61 -9.26 5.60 19.21
N VAL A 62 -9.32 4.43 18.58
CA VAL A 62 -9.69 3.17 19.25
C VAL A 62 -8.53 2.65 20.11
N MET A 63 -7.30 2.78 19.63
CA MET A 63 -6.09 2.34 20.34
C MET A 63 -5.74 3.21 21.55
N TRP A 64 -6.08 4.51 21.54
CA TRP A 64 -5.86 5.44 22.67
C TRP A 64 -7.04 5.53 23.66
N ARG A 65 -8.10 4.74 23.48
CA ARG A 65 -9.23 4.65 24.43
C ARG A 65 -9.16 3.40 25.32
N ARG A 66 -8.03 2.70 25.33
CA ARG A 66 -7.64 1.74 26.36
C ARG A 66 -6.42 2.27 27.07
#